data_AF-A0A2M9D6C8-F1
#
_entry.id   AF-A0A2M9D6C8-F1
#
_cell.length_a   1.000
_cell.length_b   1.000
_cell.length_c   1.000
_cell.angle_alpha   90.00
_cell.angle_beta   90.00
_cell.angle_gamma   90.00
#
_symmetry.space_group_name_H-M   'P 1'
#
loop_
_entity.id
_entity.type
_entity.pdbx_description
1 polymer ?
#
loop_
_entity_poly.entity_id
_entity_poly.type
_entity_poly.pdbx_seq_one_letter_code
_entity_poly.pdbx_strand_id
1 'polypeptide(L)'
;MVTEPNPSVELSTNGVGPWQGEWPTEPHYDPVLLERGDTRNVIDRYRYWNMEAIVADLDVTRHPFHVAIENWQHDMNIGSIVRSANAFGADTVHIIGRRRWNKRGAMVTDRYQHVLHHPDVAAFVEWTEANDLPIIAIDNVPGSVIIETFDIPQRCVLLFGQEGPGLSPEAIDAATDVVEISQFGSTRSINASAAAAVAMHNWITQHVSFTK
;
A
#
# COMPACT_ATOMS: atom_id res chain seq x y z
N MET A 1 27.17 -0.88 21.39
CA MET A 1 25.97 -1.41 20.71
C MET A 1 26.04 -0.87 19.30
N VAL A 2 26.25 -1.74 18.31
CA VAL A 2 26.17 -1.31 16.91
C VAL A 2 24.67 -1.19 16.64
N THR A 3 24.18 0.05 16.55
CA THR A 3 22.83 0.32 16.06
C THR A 3 22.76 -0.27 14.66
N GLU A 4 21.91 -1.28 14.43
CA GLU A 4 21.61 -1.68 13.07
C GLU A 4 21.16 -0.42 12.31
N PRO A 5 21.78 -0.11 11.15
CA PRO A 5 21.39 1.07 10.39
C PRO A 5 19.92 0.93 10.02
N ASN A 6 19.15 2.01 10.20
CA ASN A 6 17.75 2.05 9.78
C ASN A 6 17.67 1.60 8.31
N PRO A 7 16.98 0.48 8.01
CA PRO A 7 16.95 -0.09 6.65
C PRO A 7 16.31 0.83 5.61
N SER A 8 15.61 1.90 6.06
CA SER A 8 14.98 2.88 5.18
C SER A 8 15.88 4.07 4.81
N VAL A 9 17.12 4.16 5.29
CA VAL A 9 18.01 5.27 4.94
C VAL A 9 18.50 5.08 3.51
N GLU A 10 18.05 5.96 2.62
CA GLU A 10 18.57 6.06 1.26
C GLU A 10 19.88 6.87 1.28
N LEU A 11 20.99 6.21 0.96
CA LEU A 11 22.30 6.82 0.75
C LEU A 11 22.40 7.46 -0.64
N SER A 12 21.54 7.04 -1.57
CA SER A 12 21.41 7.60 -2.92
C SER A 12 20.09 8.38 -3.07
N THR A 13 20.14 9.62 -3.55
CA THR A 13 18.93 10.41 -3.85
C THR A 13 18.35 10.14 -5.24
N ASN A 14 19.06 9.33 -6.03
CA ASN A 14 18.76 8.96 -7.41
C ASN A 14 19.20 7.52 -7.65
N GLY A 15 18.88 6.98 -8.84
CA GLY A 15 19.45 5.71 -9.30
C GLY A 15 20.97 5.62 -9.16
N VAL A 16 21.46 4.38 -9.11
CA VAL A 16 22.90 4.07 -9.05
C VAL A 16 23.43 3.71 -10.45
N GLY A 17 24.69 4.03 -10.71
CA GLY A 17 25.38 3.64 -11.95
C GLY A 17 25.74 2.15 -11.98
N PRO A 18 26.49 1.68 -13.00
CA PRO A 18 26.98 0.30 -13.06
C PRO A 18 27.72 -0.13 -11.79
N TRP A 19 27.65 -1.42 -11.48
CA TRP A 19 28.39 -2.02 -10.37
C TRP A 19 29.88 -1.77 -10.51
N GLN A 20 30.53 -1.42 -9.40
CA GLN A 20 31.97 -1.14 -9.35
C GLN A 20 32.70 -2.29 -8.66
N GLY A 21 33.72 -2.86 -9.33
CA GLY A 21 34.51 -3.97 -8.82
C GLY A 21 34.05 -5.34 -9.32
N GLU A 22 34.37 -6.38 -8.56
CA GLU A 22 33.97 -7.76 -8.88
C GLU A 22 32.45 -7.91 -8.75
N TRP A 23 31.82 -8.53 -9.74
CA TRP A 23 30.37 -8.71 -9.73
C TRP A 23 29.94 -9.73 -8.69
N PRO A 24 28.83 -9.48 -7.98
CA PRO A 24 28.25 -10.47 -7.09
C PRO A 24 27.72 -11.67 -7.90
N THR A 25 27.60 -12.82 -7.24
CA THR A 25 27.28 -14.10 -7.89
C THR A 25 25.97 -14.72 -7.42
N GLU A 26 25.33 -14.11 -6.42
CA GLU A 26 24.07 -14.54 -5.86
C GLU A 26 22.94 -14.43 -6.90
N PRO A 27 22.01 -15.39 -6.94
CA PRO A 27 21.00 -15.49 -7.99
C PRO A 27 19.96 -14.35 -7.96
N HIS A 28 19.90 -13.58 -6.88
CA HIS A 28 18.99 -12.45 -6.76
C HIS A 28 19.47 -11.22 -7.56
N TYR A 29 20.74 -11.15 -7.95
CA TYR A 29 21.24 -10.03 -8.75
C TYR A 29 20.85 -10.15 -10.24
N ASP A 30 20.46 -9.02 -10.83
CA ASP A 30 20.15 -8.89 -12.25
C ASP A 30 21.41 -8.44 -13.02
N PRO A 31 21.96 -9.26 -13.92
CA PRO A 31 23.17 -8.92 -14.69
C PRO A 31 23.06 -7.64 -15.52
N VAL A 32 21.85 -7.30 -16.01
CA VAL A 32 21.64 -6.09 -16.81
C VAL A 32 21.72 -4.85 -15.93
N LEU A 33 21.20 -4.92 -14.70
CA LEU A 33 21.29 -3.83 -13.74
C LEU A 33 22.72 -3.66 -13.22
N LEU A 34 23.44 -4.76 -12.98
CA LEU A 34 24.87 -4.70 -12.63
C LEU A 34 25.69 -4.01 -13.74
N GLU A 35 25.42 -4.33 -15.01
CA GLU A 35 26.13 -3.76 -16.16
C GLU A 35 25.81 -2.27 -16.38
N ARG A 36 24.53 -1.88 -16.27
CA ARG A 36 24.05 -0.58 -16.77
C ARG A 36 23.70 0.41 -15.66
N GLY A 37 23.64 -0.05 -14.43
CA GLY A 37 23.11 0.68 -13.30
C GLY A 37 21.61 0.45 -13.09
N ASP A 38 21.15 0.87 -11.92
CA ASP A 38 19.78 0.68 -11.46
C ASP A 38 19.14 2.01 -11.12
N THR A 39 18.25 2.48 -12.01
CA THR A 39 17.51 3.74 -11.88
C THR A 39 16.10 3.57 -11.32
N ARG A 40 15.73 2.36 -10.88
CA ARG A 40 14.37 2.08 -10.40
C ARG A 40 14.09 2.82 -9.08
N ASN A 41 12.83 2.96 -8.71
CA ASN A 41 12.44 3.53 -7.42
C ASN A 41 12.37 2.42 -6.35
N VAL A 42 13.53 1.95 -5.89
CA VAL A 42 13.68 0.94 -4.84
C VAL A 42 14.71 1.42 -3.81
N ILE A 43 14.56 1.01 -2.56
CA ILE A 43 15.54 1.31 -1.50
C ILE A 43 16.90 0.67 -1.81
N ASP A 44 17.95 1.20 -1.20
CA ASP A 44 19.34 0.81 -1.50
C ASP A 44 19.62 -0.69 -1.33
N ARG A 45 18.97 -1.35 -0.36
CA ARG A 45 19.09 -2.81 -0.14
C ARG A 45 18.69 -3.63 -1.38
N TYR A 46 17.72 -3.15 -2.16
CA TYR A 46 17.19 -3.87 -3.33
C TYR A 46 17.85 -3.44 -4.65
N ARG A 47 18.89 -2.60 -4.59
CA ARG A 47 19.61 -2.19 -5.79
C ARG A 47 20.22 -3.40 -6.48
N TYR A 48 20.07 -3.42 -7.80
CA TYR A 48 20.51 -4.50 -8.68
C TYR A 48 19.79 -5.83 -8.49
N TRP A 49 18.85 -5.96 -7.54
CA TRP A 49 18.08 -7.19 -7.38
C TRP A 49 17.06 -7.33 -8.51
N ASN A 50 16.90 -8.55 -9.01
CA ASN A 50 15.81 -8.88 -9.92
C ASN A 50 14.46 -8.74 -9.20
N MET A 51 13.41 -8.49 -9.99
CA MET A 51 12.08 -8.18 -9.46
C MET A 51 11.50 -9.32 -8.62
N GLU A 52 11.69 -10.57 -9.04
CA GLU A 52 11.18 -11.76 -8.34
C GLU A 52 11.81 -11.90 -6.95
N ALA A 53 13.11 -11.64 -6.83
CA ALA A 53 13.81 -11.66 -5.55
C ALA A 53 13.33 -10.55 -4.60
N ILE A 54 13.03 -9.35 -5.12
CA ILE A 54 12.46 -8.27 -4.31
C ILE A 54 11.07 -8.67 -3.79
N VAL A 55 10.20 -9.20 -4.65
CA VAL A 55 8.86 -9.66 -4.23
C VAL A 55 8.97 -10.75 -3.17
N ALA A 56 9.84 -11.75 -3.38
CA ALA A 56 10.03 -12.83 -2.42
C ALA A 56 10.55 -12.36 -1.06
N ASP A 57 11.47 -11.39 -1.01
CA ASP A 57 11.97 -10.82 0.25
C ASP A 57 10.90 -9.98 0.96
N LEU A 58 10.11 -9.20 0.20
CA LEU A 58 8.98 -8.46 0.75
C LEU A 58 7.93 -9.40 1.35
N ASP A 59 7.61 -10.51 0.68
CA ASP A 59 6.61 -11.48 1.14
C ASP A 59 6.94 -12.13 2.50
N VAL A 60 8.22 -12.10 2.92
CA VAL A 60 8.64 -12.55 4.26
C VAL A 60 8.26 -11.53 5.35
N THR A 61 8.12 -10.26 4.99
CA THR A 61 8.00 -9.14 5.95
C THR A 61 6.71 -8.33 5.82
N ARG A 62 5.85 -8.64 4.84
CA ARG A 62 4.53 -8.01 4.70
C ARG A 62 3.70 -8.12 5.97
N HIS A 63 2.98 -7.06 6.24
CA HIS A 63 1.98 -6.98 7.29
C HIS A 63 0.66 -7.55 6.80
N PRO A 64 -0.15 -8.14 7.69
CA PRO A 64 -1.32 -8.91 7.29
C PRO A 64 -2.56 -8.04 7.04
N PHE A 65 -2.40 -6.72 6.89
CA PHE A 65 -3.47 -5.83 6.47
C PHE A 65 -3.45 -5.66 4.95
N HIS A 66 -4.64 -5.50 4.40
CA HIS A 66 -4.89 -5.29 2.98
C HIS A 66 -5.41 -3.89 2.74
N VAL A 67 -5.35 -3.44 1.49
CA VAL A 67 -5.90 -2.15 1.05
C VAL A 67 -6.85 -2.40 -0.11
N ALA A 68 -8.05 -1.82 -0.09
CA ALA A 68 -9.00 -1.91 -1.20
C ALA A 68 -9.41 -0.53 -1.70
N ILE A 69 -9.58 -0.37 -3.01
CA ILE A 69 -10.00 0.89 -3.63
C ILE A 69 -11.11 0.63 -4.64
N GLU A 70 -12.23 1.36 -4.50
CA GLU A 70 -13.28 1.41 -5.52
C GLU A 70 -12.86 2.25 -6.74
N ASN A 71 -12.92 1.67 -7.94
CA ASN A 71 -12.50 2.30 -9.19
C ASN A 71 -13.65 2.38 -10.21
N TRP A 72 -14.61 3.29 -10.00
CA TRP A 72 -15.77 3.43 -10.88
C TRP A 72 -15.62 4.51 -11.96
N GLN A 73 -14.87 5.58 -11.70
CA GLN A 73 -14.71 6.73 -12.62
C GLN A 73 -13.26 6.96 -13.10
N HIS A 74 -12.36 5.98 -12.97
CA HIS A 74 -10.91 6.14 -13.17
C HIS A 74 -10.29 7.14 -12.19
N ASP A 75 -10.08 6.67 -10.96
CA ASP A 75 -9.44 7.47 -9.92
C ASP A 75 -7.92 7.63 -10.19
N MET A 76 -7.46 8.89 -10.12
CA MET A 76 -6.07 9.29 -10.32
C MET A 76 -5.17 8.94 -9.13
N ASN A 77 -5.76 8.69 -7.96
CA ASN A 77 -5.06 8.41 -6.70
C ASN A 77 -4.59 6.97 -6.55
N ILE A 78 -5.16 6.02 -7.31
CA ILE A 78 -4.92 4.57 -7.12
C ILE A 78 -3.41 4.24 -7.14
N GLY A 79 -2.65 4.84 -8.07
CA GLY A 79 -1.21 4.63 -8.10
C GLY A 79 -0.49 5.11 -6.85
N SER A 80 -0.87 6.27 -6.31
CA SER A 80 -0.28 6.77 -5.05
C SER A 80 -0.65 5.87 -3.88
N ILE A 81 -1.88 5.35 -3.82
CA ILE A 81 -2.31 4.40 -2.79
C ILE A 81 -1.53 3.09 -2.88
N VAL A 82 -1.35 2.53 -4.08
CA VAL A 82 -0.52 1.33 -4.31
C VAL A 82 0.92 1.55 -3.85
N ARG A 83 1.48 2.73 -4.10
CA ARG A 83 2.82 3.10 -3.63
C ARG A 83 2.90 3.15 -2.11
N SER A 84 1.93 3.80 -1.45
CA SER A 84 1.86 3.85 0.01
C SER A 84 1.67 2.46 0.62
N ALA A 85 0.83 1.61 0.02
CA ALA A 85 0.62 0.23 0.44
C ALA A 85 1.92 -0.58 0.41
N ASN A 86 2.71 -0.45 -0.67
CA ASN A 86 4.02 -1.10 -0.74
C ASN A 86 5.00 -0.53 0.30
N ALA A 87 5.04 0.80 0.49
CA ALA A 87 5.93 1.45 1.45
C ALA A 87 5.62 1.07 2.90
N PHE A 88 4.35 0.87 3.24
CA PHE A 88 3.90 0.37 4.55
C PHE A 88 3.86 -1.17 4.62
N GLY A 89 4.30 -1.89 3.59
CA GLY A 89 4.34 -3.35 3.61
C GLY A 89 2.97 -4.03 3.68
N ALA A 90 1.91 -3.43 3.14
CA ALA A 90 0.60 -4.07 3.05
C ALA A 90 0.68 -5.40 2.28
N ASP A 91 -0.15 -6.38 2.67
CA ASP A 91 -0.19 -7.71 2.05
C ASP A 91 -0.57 -7.59 0.56
N THR A 92 -1.81 -7.19 0.31
CA THR A 92 -2.39 -7.10 -1.04
C THR A 92 -3.18 -5.81 -1.21
N VAL A 93 -3.12 -5.24 -2.42
CA VAL A 93 -4.00 -4.15 -2.86
C VAL A 93 -5.11 -4.70 -3.75
N HIS A 94 -6.35 -4.39 -3.42
CA HIS A 94 -7.54 -4.82 -4.13
C HIS A 94 -8.11 -3.65 -4.95
N ILE A 95 -8.31 -3.88 -6.24
CA ILE A 95 -8.96 -2.93 -7.15
C ILE A 95 -10.37 -3.43 -7.44
N ILE A 96 -11.38 -2.68 -7.01
CA ILE A 96 -12.79 -3.04 -7.16
C ILE A 96 -13.40 -2.27 -8.33
N GLY A 97 -14.18 -2.94 -9.18
CA GLY A 97 -14.82 -2.31 -10.33
C GLY A 97 -13.92 -2.34 -11.58
N ARG A 98 -13.58 -1.17 -12.15
CA ARG A 98 -12.81 -1.13 -13.40
C ARG A 98 -11.42 -1.72 -13.21
N ARG A 99 -11.07 -2.71 -14.04
CA ARG A 99 -9.75 -3.36 -14.01
C ARG A 99 -8.58 -2.42 -14.33
N ARG A 100 -8.81 -1.42 -15.19
CA ARG A 100 -7.77 -0.45 -15.59
C ARG A 100 -7.80 0.77 -14.69
N TRP A 101 -6.64 1.12 -14.16
CA TRP A 101 -6.43 2.25 -13.26
C TRP A 101 -5.14 3.00 -13.62
N ASN A 102 -4.99 4.23 -13.11
CA ASN A 102 -3.84 5.06 -13.41
C ASN A 102 -2.61 4.67 -12.57
N LYS A 103 -1.62 4.06 -13.23
CA LYS A 103 -0.37 3.60 -12.61
C LYS A 103 0.68 4.69 -12.39
N ARG A 104 0.48 5.91 -12.89
CA ARG A 104 1.50 6.97 -12.86
C ARG A 104 1.95 7.31 -11.44
N GLY A 105 1.02 7.36 -10.48
CA GLY A 105 1.34 7.62 -9.07
C GLY A 105 2.14 6.50 -8.40
N ALA A 106 2.09 5.28 -8.95
CA ALA A 106 2.77 4.12 -8.37
C ALA A 106 4.28 4.17 -8.58
N MET A 107 4.80 4.96 -9.53
CA MET A 107 6.24 5.04 -9.82
C MET A 107 6.87 3.64 -10.04
N VAL A 108 6.15 2.76 -10.74
CA VAL A 108 6.52 1.35 -11.04
C VAL A 108 6.52 0.42 -9.82
N THR A 109 6.23 0.94 -8.62
CA THR A 109 6.12 0.15 -7.40
C THR A 109 4.99 -0.89 -7.46
N ASP A 110 4.01 -0.71 -8.36
CA ASP A 110 2.96 -1.70 -8.64
C ASP A 110 3.50 -3.07 -9.09
N ARG A 111 4.75 -3.12 -9.57
CA ARG A 111 5.42 -4.39 -9.95
C ARG A 111 5.93 -5.20 -8.76
N TYR A 112 6.10 -4.57 -7.61
CA TYR A 112 6.57 -5.21 -6.38
C TYR A 112 5.44 -5.41 -5.36
N GLN A 113 4.19 -5.11 -5.75
CA GLN A 113 3.02 -5.20 -4.89
C GLN A 113 2.06 -6.25 -5.43
N HIS A 114 1.47 -7.05 -4.54
CA HIS A 114 0.35 -7.90 -4.91
C HIS A 114 -0.87 -7.03 -5.21
N VAL A 115 -1.42 -7.17 -6.42
CA VAL A 115 -2.61 -6.43 -6.85
C VAL A 115 -3.65 -7.41 -7.35
N LEU A 116 -4.77 -7.49 -6.63
CA LEU A 116 -5.91 -8.33 -6.98
C LEU A 116 -7.05 -7.48 -7.54
N HIS A 117 -7.72 -7.97 -8.59
CA HIS A 117 -8.87 -7.28 -9.20
C HIS A 117 -10.16 -8.02 -8.85
N HIS A 118 -11.18 -7.24 -8.47
CA HIS A 118 -12.54 -7.68 -8.25
C HIS A 118 -13.50 -6.95 -9.19
N PRO A 119 -14.43 -7.65 -9.87
CA PRO A 119 -15.32 -7.02 -10.84
C PRO A 119 -16.30 -6.01 -10.21
N ASP A 120 -16.70 -6.23 -8.95
CA ASP A 120 -17.63 -5.40 -8.18
C ASP A 120 -17.45 -5.61 -6.67
N VAL A 121 -18.23 -4.87 -5.87
CA VAL A 121 -18.21 -4.95 -4.39
C VAL A 121 -18.62 -6.34 -3.90
N ALA A 122 -19.61 -6.98 -4.53
CA ALA A 122 -20.09 -8.29 -4.11
C ALA A 122 -19.00 -9.36 -4.22
N ALA A 123 -18.27 -9.40 -5.33
CA ALA A 123 -17.14 -10.31 -5.52
C ALA A 123 -15.97 -10.02 -4.56
N PHE A 124 -15.75 -8.74 -4.22
CA PHE A 124 -14.77 -8.35 -3.20
C PHE A 124 -15.19 -8.86 -1.81
N VAL A 125 -16.46 -8.71 -1.45
CA VAL A 125 -17.00 -9.18 -0.16
C VAL A 125 -16.89 -10.69 -0.03
N GLU A 126 -17.29 -11.45 -1.06
CA GLU A 126 -17.15 -12.91 -1.11
C GLU A 126 -15.68 -13.32 -0.86
N TRP A 127 -14.74 -12.61 -1.48
CA TRP A 127 -13.31 -12.86 -1.26
C TRP A 127 -12.89 -12.55 0.17
N THR A 128 -13.31 -11.44 0.76
CA THR A 128 -12.95 -11.08 2.14
C THR A 128 -13.53 -12.04 3.18
N GLU A 129 -14.77 -12.50 2.98
CA GLU A 129 -15.41 -13.50 3.84
C GLU A 129 -14.68 -14.84 3.77
N ALA A 130 -14.30 -15.28 2.56
CA ALA A 130 -13.55 -16.52 2.37
C ALA A 130 -12.14 -16.49 2.98
N ASN A 131 -11.61 -15.30 3.32
CA ASN A 131 -10.28 -15.10 3.89
C ASN A 131 -10.31 -14.59 5.34
N ASP A 132 -11.48 -14.52 5.97
CA ASP A 132 -11.70 -14.02 7.33
C ASP A 132 -11.08 -12.61 7.55
N LEU A 133 -11.31 -11.70 6.61
CA LEU A 133 -10.77 -10.33 6.65
C LEU A 133 -11.91 -9.30 6.83
N PRO A 134 -12.07 -8.69 8.03
CA PRO A 134 -13.06 -7.64 8.22
C PRO A 134 -12.71 -6.40 7.36
N ILE A 135 -13.74 -5.75 6.85
CA ILE A 135 -13.61 -4.55 6.02
C ILE A 135 -13.75 -3.33 6.92
N ILE A 136 -12.72 -2.49 6.96
CA ILE A 136 -12.74 -1.20 7.65
C ILE A 136 -12.82 -0.10 6.59
N ALA A 137 -14.01 0.46 6.42
CA ALA A 137 -14.25 1.53 5.45
C ALA A 137 -13.72 2.86 5.98
N ILE A 138 -12.96 3.60 5.16
CA ILE A 138 -12.43 4.91 5.50
C ILE A 138 -13.22 5.99 4.76
N ASP A 139 -14.18 6.61 5.44
CA ASP A 139 -15.04 7.67 4.91
C ASP A 139 -15.64 8.53 6.03
N ASN A 140 -15.99 9.78 5.74
CA ASN A 140 -16.53 10.74 6.71
C ASN A 140 -18.06 10.89 6.56
N VAL A 141 -18.76 9.78 6.82
CA VAL A 141 -20.23 9.67 6.71
C VAL A 141 -20.88 9.58 8.10
N PRO A 142 -22.18 9.91 8.23
CA PRO A 142 -22.86 9.84 9.53
C PRO A 142 -22.72 8.46 10.19
N GLY A 143 -22.25 8.45 11.43
CA GLY A 143 -22.04 7.22 12.21
C GLY A 143 -20.60 6.70 12.19
N SER A 144 -19.68 7.33 11.45
CA SER A 144 -18.26 6.98 11.50
C SER A 144 -17.66 7.17 12.88
N VAL A 145 -16.68 6.30 13.21
CA VAL A 145 -15.85 6.41 14.42
C VAL A 145 -14.53 7.08 14.06
N ILE A 146 -13.98 7.91 14.94
CA ILE A 146 -12.69 8.56 14.66
C ILE A 146 -11.53 7.54 14.71
N ILE A 147 -10.65 7.58 13.71
CA ILE A 147 -9.53 6.65 13.55
C ILE A 147 -8.51 6.75 14.68
N GLU A 148 -8.40 7.93 15.31
CA GLU A 148 -7.42 8.17 16.36
C GLU A 148 -7.69 7.38 17.64
N THR A 149 -8.91 6.87 17.83
CA THR A 149 -9.31 6.07 19.00
C THR A 149 -9.88 4.70 18.64
N PHE A 150 -9.87 4.35 17.36
CA PHE A 150 -10.42 3.09 16.89
C PHE A 150 -9.32 2.00 16.94
N ASP A 151 -9.64 0.86 17.55
CA ASP A 151 -8.75 -0.30 17.59
C ASP A 151 -8.83 -1.03 16.24
N ILE A 152 -7.91 -0.72 15.32
CA ILE A 152 -7.92 -1.33 13.98
C ILE A 152 -7.52 -2.79 14.12
N PRO A 153 -8.28 -3.77 13.57
CA PRO A 153 -7.87 -5.16 13.62
C PRO A 153 -6.52 -5.40 12.94
N GLN A 154 -5.69 -6.28 13.52
CA GLN A 154 -4.38 -6.59 12.93
C GLN A 154 -4.52 -7.19 11.52
N ARG A 155 -5.52 -8.05 11.31
CA ARG A 155 -5.88 -8.61 10.00
C ARG A 155 -7.18 -7.94 9.55
N CYS A 156 -7.11 -7.11 8.51
CA CYS A 156 -8.27 -6.41 7.96
C CYS A 156 -8.03 -5.95 6.53
N VAL A 157 -9.07 -5.46 5.86
CA VAL A 157 -8.95 -4.66 4.65
C VAL A 157 -9.32 -3.21 4.94
N LEU A 158 -8.40 -2.28 4.71
CA LEU A 158 -8.69 -0.85 4.72
C LEU A 158 -9.28 -0.45 3.36
N LEU A 159 -10.56 -0.09 3.35
CA LEU A 159 -11.33 0.16 2.13
C LEU A 159 -11.52 1.66 1.89
N PHE A 160 -11.14 2.11 0.70
CA PHE A 160 -11.19 3.51 0.28
C PHE A 160 -12.11 3.70 -0.91
N GLY A 161 -12.91 4.77 -0.84
CA GLY A 161 -13.72 5.23 -1.94
C GLY A 161 -12.91 5.94 -3.02
N GLN A 162 -13.59 6.26 -4.11
CA GLN A 162 -13.01 7.10 -5.17
C GLN A 162 -13.13 8.59 -4.84
N GLU A 163 -12.19 9.40 -5.33
CA GLU A 163 -12.23 10.85 -5.20
C GLU A 163 -13.56 11.42 -5.75
N GLY A 164 -14.25 12.24 -4.94
CA GLY A 164 -15.52 12.84 -5.29
C GLY A 164 -16.69 12.21 -4.49
N PRO A 165 -17.32 11.14 -4.98
CA PRO A 165 -18.47 10.53 -4.34
C PRO A 165 -18.14 9.70 -3.08
N GLY A 166 -16.85 9.38 -2.83
CA GLY A 166 -16.47 8.52 -1.71
C GLY A 166 -16.79 7.06 -1.98
N LEU A 167 -17.09 6.31 -0.92
CA LEU A 167 -17.53 4.92 -1.01
C LEU A 167 -18.97 4.81 -1.54
N SER A 168 -19.25 3.74 -2.28
CA SER A 168 -20.61 3.38 -2.64
C SER A 168 -21.41 2.94 -1.41
N PRO A 169 -22.75 3.11 -1.38
CA PRO A 169 -23.58 2.60 -0.31
C PRO A 169 -23.39 1.10 -0.07
N GLU A 170 -23.23 0.33 -1.15
CA GLU A 170 -22.98 -1.12 -1.08
C GLU A 170 -21.67 -1.45 -0.36
N ALA A 171 -20.63 -0.62 -0.57
CA ALA A 171 -19.34 -0.77 0.08
C ALA A 171 -19.36 -0.36 1.57
N ILE A 172 -20.17 0.65 1.91
CA ILE A 172 -20.42 1.06 3.30
C ILE A 172 -21.20 -0.02 4.04
N ASP A 173 -22.28 -0.55 3.44
CA ASP A 173 -23.13 -1.58 4.05
C ASP A 173 -22.38 -2.90 4.27
N ALA A 174 -21.37 -3.19 3.46
CA ALA A 174 -20.50 -4.35 3.60
C ALA A 174 -19.39 -4.17 4.65
N ALA A 175 -19.13 -2.94 5.10
CA ALA A 175 -18.07 -2.67 6.06
C ALA A 175 -18.42 -3.21 7.45
N THR A 176 -17.43 -3.80 8.12
CA THR A 176 -17.54 -4.17 9.54
C THR A 176 -17.65 -2.91 10.41
N ASP A 177 -16.82 -1.92 10.10
CA ASP A 177 -16.84 -0.61 10.74
C ASP A 177 -16.55 0.48 9.70
N VAL A 178 -17.10 1.67 9.94
CA VAL A 178 -16.80 2.88 9.16
C VAL A 178 -16.04 3.85 10.05
N VAL A 179 -14.88 4.27 9.57
CA VAL A 179 -13.91 5.04 10.34
C VAL A 179 -13.55 6.31 9.57
N GLU A 180 -13.49 7.45 10.27
CA GLU A 180 -13.09 8.73 9.68
C GLU A 180 -11.79 9.25 10.27
N ILE A 181 -11.06 10.03 9.48
CA ILE A 181 -9.89 10.79 9.97
C ILE A 181 -10.40 12.13 10.50
N SER A 182 -10.04 12.49 11.73
CA SER A 182 -10.47 13.77 12.32
C SER A 182 -9.96 14.96 11.51
N GLN A 183 -10.86 15.86 11.10
CA GLN A 183 -10.52 17.06 10.32
C GLN A 183 -10.89 18.34 11.08
N PHE A 184 -9.96 19.30 11.12
CA PHE A 184 -10.12 20.57 11.85
C PHE A 184 -10.09 21.81 10.94
N GLY A 185 -10.06 21.59 9.62
CA GLY A 185 -9.99 22.65 8.60
C GLY A 185 -11.34 22.94 7.93
N SER A 186 -11.31 23.72 6.85
CA SER A 186 -12.50 24.11 6.09
C SER A 186 -12.82 23.21 4.88
N THR A 187 -11.95 22.24 4.57
CA THR A 187 -12.20 21.29 3.48
C THR A 187 -13.32 20.31 3.85
N ARG A 188 -14.02 19.79 2.85
CA ARG A 188 -15.02 18.73 3.05
C ARG A 188 -14.37 17.39 3.36
N SER A 189 -13.22 17.13 2.75
CA SER A 189 -12.48 15.88 2.90
C SER A 189 -11.00 16.09 2.60
N ILE A 190 -10.19 15.15 3.08
CA ILE A 190 -8.80 14.96 2.71
C ILE A 190 -8.74 14.15 1.41
N ASN A 191 -7.71 14.38 0.60
CA ASN A 191 -7.48 13.60 -0.62
C ASN A 191 -7.42 12.09 -0.32
N ALA A 192 -7.99 11.26 -1.20
CA ALA A 192 -8.09 9.82 -0.96
C ALA A 192 -6.73 9.12 -0.77
N SER A 193 -5.69 9.53 -1.50
CA SER A 193 -4.35 8.95 -1.32
C SER A 193 -3.70 9.34 0.01
N ALA A 194 -3.97 10.56 0.48
CA ALA A 194 -3.51 11.02 1.78
C ALA A 194 -4.28 10.32 2.92
N ALA A 195 -5.60 10.14 2.76
CA ALA A 195 -6.42 9.34 3.69
C ALA A 195 -5.85 7.92 3.84
N ALA A 196 -5.52 7.28 2.72
CA ALA A 196 -4.94 5.95 2.71
C ALA A 196 -3.61 5.89 3.44
N ALA A 197 -2.71 6.85 3.20
CA ALA A 197 -1.44 6.92 3.91
C ALA A 197 -1.61 7.12 5.42
N VAL A 198 -2.56 7.96 5.86
CA VAL A 198 -2.86 8.18 7.28
C VAL A 198 -3.42 6.91 7.92
N ALA A 199 -4.38 6.25 7.29
CA ALA A 199 -5.00 5.03 7.82
C ALA A 199 -4.01 3.87 7.92
N MET A 200 -3.18 3.67 6.88
CA MET A 200 -2.10 2.68 6.93
C MET A 200 -1.08 3.00 8.02
N HIS A 201 -0.68 4.26 8.16
CA HIS A 201 0.25 4.63 9.23
C HIS A 201 -0.37 4.43 10.62
N ASN A 202 -1.65 4.72 10.80
CA ASN A 202 -2.36 4.46 12.05
C ASN A 202 -2.31 2.96 12.40
N TRP A 203 -2.59 2.07 11.44
CA TRP A 203 -2.41 0.62 11.62
C TRP A 203 -0.98 0.28 12.05
N ILE A 204 0.03 0.85 11.39
CA ILE A 204 1.45 0.63 11.72
C ILE A 204 1.76 1.04 13.17
N THR A 205 1.24 2.18 13.63
CA THR A 205 1.48 2.64 15.01
C THR A 205 0.82 1.76 16.07
N GLN A 206 -0.26 1.05 15.71
CA GLN A 206 -0.93 0.12 16.61
C GLN A 206 -0.26 -1.27 16.66
N HIS A 207 0.27 -1.74 15.52
CA HIS A 207 0.66 -3.15 15.35
C HIS A 207 2.17 -3.39 15.16
N VAL A 208 2.96 -2.36 14.86
CA VAL A 208 4.41 -2.49 14.64
C VAL A 208 5.18 -1.90 15.82
N SER A 209 6.11 -2.70 16.36
CA SER A 209 6.98 -2.28 17.45
C SER A 209 8.22 -1.56 16.91
N PHE A 210 8.45 -0.34 17.39
CA PHE A 210 9.65 0.44 17.09
C PHE A 210 10.60 0.42 18.29
N THR A 211 11.85 0.02 18.07
CA THR A 211 12.90 0.13 19.10
C THR A 211 13.40 1.58 19.12
N LYS A 212 13.51 2.18 20.31
CA LYS A 212 14.10 3.51 20.51
C LYS A 212 15.61 3.46 20.68
#